data_AF-A0A537Y2W7-F1
#
_entry.id   AF-A0A537Y2W7-F1
#
_cell.length_a   1.000
_cell.length_b   1.000
_cell.length_c   1.000
_cell.angle_alpha   90.00
_cell.angle_beta   90.00
_cell.angle_gamma   90.00
#
_symmetry.space_group_name_H-M   'P 1'
#
loop_
_entity.id
_entity.type
_entity.pdbx_description
1 polymer ?
#
loop_
_entity_poly.entity_id
_entity_poly.type
_entity_poly.pdbx_seq_one_letter_code
_entity_poly.pdbx_strand_id
1 'polypeptide(L)' 'MTELQAKVERFETLIADCELIAKLATDGAKRKLYLGLALHYRELVGDLRHVIAIGDHHRADVRDVLHP' A
#
# COMPACT_ATOMS: atom_id res chain seq x y z
N MET A 1 11.00 -7.36 -6.55
CA MET A 1 10.25 -7.47 -5.28
C MET A 1 10.49 -6.28 -4.36
N THR A 2 11.74 -5.82 -4.18
CA THR A 2 12.06 -4.62 -3.37
C THR A 2 11.40 -3.34 -3.87
N GLU A 3 11.21 -3.17 -5.18
CA GLU A 3 10.54 -1.96 -5.72
C GLU A 3 9.06 -1.88 -5.32
N LEU A 4 8.33 -3.00 -5.34
CA LEU A 4 6.93 -3.03 -4.92
C LEU A 4 6.81 -2.82 -3.40
N GLN A 5 7.72 -3.39 -2.61
CA GLN A 5 7.81 -3.16 -1.17
C GLN A 5 8.10 -1.67 -0.86
N ALA A 6 9.06 -1.06 -1.56
CA ALA A 6 9.35 0.37 -1.42
C ALA A 6 8.17 1.26 -1.85
N LYS A 7 7.38 0.84 -2.85
CA LYS A 7 6.13 1.52 -3.21
C LYS A 7 5.08 1.41 -2.11
N VAL A 8 4.92 0.24 -1.49
CA VAL A 8 4.02 0.05 -0.34
C VAL A 8 4.39 1.00 0.80
N GLU A 9 5.65 1.06 1.21
CA GLU A 9 6.11 1.95 2.30
C GLU A 9 5.84 3.43 1.99
N ARG A 10 6.04 3.85 0.74
CA ARG A 10 5.73 5.23 0.29
C ARG A 10 4.23 5.51 0.37
N PHE A 11 3.38 4.59 -0.08
CA PHE A 11 1.94 4.78 0.00
C PHE A 11 1.44 4.78 1.45
N GLU A 12 2.03 3.98 2.34
CA GLU A 12 1.71 4.03 3.78
C GLU A 12 2.05 5.38 4.41
N THR A 13 3.17 5.98 4.01
CA THR A 13 3.51 7.36 4.41
C THR A 13 2.48 8.36 3.88
N LEU A 14 2.11 8.27 2.60
CA LEU A 14 1.10 9.15 1.98
C LEU A 14 -0.28 9.01 2.64
N ILE A 15 -0.67 7.81 3.06
CA ILE A 15 -1.90 7.59 3.83
C ILE A 15 -1.84 8.35 5.15
N ALA A 16 -0.75 8.20 5.92
CA ALA A 16 -0.59 8.89 7.20
C ALA A 16 -0.61 10.42 7.03
N ASP A 17 0.05 10.93 5.99
CA ASP A 17 0.06 12.36 5.66
C ASP A 17 -1.36 12.87 5.30
N CYS A 18 -2.10 12.14 4.47
CA CYS A 18 -3.47 12.49 4.12
C CYS A 18 -4.38 12.54 5.35
N GLU A 19 -4.25 11.57 6.25
CA GLU A 19 -5.04 11.54 7.50
C GLU A 19 -4.67 12.68 8.45
N LEU A 20 -3.38 13.02 8.54
CA LEU A 20 -2.93 14.16 9.32
C LEU A 20 -3.50 15.46 8.76
N ILE A 21 -3.42 15.68 7.45
CA ILE A 21 -3.97 16.87 6.80
C ILE A 21 -5.49 16.94 7.00
N ALA A 22 -6.20 15.82 6.87
CA ALA A 22 -7.64 15.77 7.12
C ALA A 22 -8.01 16.16 8.56
N LYS A 23 -7.22 15.73 9.55
CA LYS A 23 -7.39 16.11 10.96
C LYS A 23 -7.16 17.61 11.18
N LEU A 24 -6.18 18.19 10.50
CA LEU A 24 -5.83 19.61 10.62
C LEU A 24 -6.73 20.53 9.78
N ALA A 25 -7.44 19.99 8.79
CA ALA A 25 -8.32 20.77 7.93
C ALA A 25 -9.54 21.31 8.69
N THR A 26 -9.71 22.64 8.67
CA THR A 26 -10.92 23.34 9.13
C THR A 26 -12.03 23.32 8.10
N ASP A 27 -11.68 23.19 6.82
CA ASP A 27 -12.59 23.05 5.68
C ASP A 27 -13.08 21.60 5.56
N GLY A 28 -14.40 21.41 5.63
CA GLY A 28 -15.02 20.09 5.56
C GLY A 28 -14.91 19.40 4.19
N ALA A 29 -14.83 20.15 3.10
CA ALA A 29 -14.62 19.59 1.76
C ALA A 29 -13.18 19.11 1.59
N LYS A 30 -12.20 19.90 2.04
CA LYS A 30 -10.79 19.48 2.07
C LYS A 30 -10.60 18.24 2.93
N ARG A 31 -11.21 18.21 4.13
CA ARG A 31 -11.18 17.03 5.00
C ARG A 31 -11.69 15.77 4.28
N LYS A 32 -12.86 15.85 3.64
CA LYS A 32 -13.44 14.71 2.90
C LYS A 32 -12.53 14.26 1.75
N LEU A 33 -11.94 15.21 1.03
CA LEU A 33 -11.04 14.90 -0.08
C LEU A 33 -9.80 14.12 0.38
N TYR A 34 -9.11 14.58 1.43
CA TYR A 34 -7.93 13.88 1.94
C TYR A 34 -8.27 12.52 2.55
N LEU A 35 -9.43 12.36 3.21
CA LEU A 35 -9.87 11.05 3.68
C LEU A 35 -10.18 10.08 2.54
N GLY A 36 -10.82 10.57 1.46
CA GLY A 36 -11.06 9.76 0.27
C GLY A 36 -9.75 9.32 -0.40
N LEU A 37 -8.77 10.22 -0.49
CA LEU A 37 -7.45 9.88 -1.03
C LEU A 37 -6.71 8.84 -0.18
N ALA A 38 -6.77 8.97 1.16
CA ALA A 38 -6.20 7.99 2.07
C ALA A 38 -6.84 6.59 1.90
N LEU A 39 -8.15 6.53 1.64
CA LEU A 39 -8.85 5.27 1.37
C LEU A 39 -8.33 4.60 0.09
N HIS A 40 -8.23 5.35 -1.01
CA HIS A 40 -7.72 4.80 -2.27
C HIS A 40 -6.29 4.29 -2.18
N TYR A 41 -5.42 4.98 -1.45
CA TYR A 41 -4.07 4.47 -1.20
C TYR A 41 -4.06 3.19 -0.37
N ARG A 42 -4.98 3.02 0.60
CA ARG A 42 -5.10 1.78 1.38
C ARG A 42 -5.50 0.60 0.52
N GLU A 43 -6.48 0.79 -0.37
CA GLU A 43 -6.92 -0.21 -1.34
C GLU A 43 -5.73 -0.64 -2.21
N LEU A 44 -5.02 0.33 -2.78
CA LEU A 44 -3.84 0.06 -3.60
C LEU A 44 -2.73 -0.67 -2.83
N VAL A 45 -2.44 -0.29 -1.58
CA VAL A 45 -1.47 -1.01 -0.73
C VAL A 45 -1.91 -2.45 -0.49
N GLY A 46 -3.20 -2.70 -0.28
CA GLY A 46 -3.76 -4.04 -0.16
C GLY A 46 -3.49 -4.89 -1.39
N ASP A 47 -3.80 -4.35 -2.58
CA ASP A 47 -3.56 -5.03 -3.85
C ASP A 47 -2.06 -5.30 -4.09
N LEU A 48 -1.20 -4.32 -3.81
CA LEU A 48 0.25 -4.47 -3.95
C LEU A 48 0.81 -5.54 -3.02
N ARG A 49 0.32 -5.61 -1.77
CA ARG A 49 0.68 -6.68 -0.83
C ARG A 49 0.24 -8.04 -1.33
N HIS A 50 -0.94 -8.13 -1.94
CA HIS A 50 -1.42 -9.37 -2.53
C HIS A 50 -0.54 -9.83 -3.70
N VAL A 51 -0.17 -8.92 -4.60
CA VAL A 51 0.76 -9.22 -5.71
C VAL A 51 2.13 -9.66 -5.18
N ILE A 52 2.63 -9.01 -4.13
CA ILE A 52 3.90 -9.40 -3.49
C ILE A 52 3.79 -10.83 -2.95
N ALA A 53 2.72 -11.14 -2.21
CA ALA A 53 2.51 -12.46 -1.63
C ALA A 53 2.43 -13.57 -2.69
N ILE A 54 1.72 -13.33 -3.80
CA ILE A 54 1.65 -14.28 -4.92
C ILE A 54 3.06 -14.49 -5.53
N GLY A 55 3.80 -13.41 -5.76
CA GLY A 55 5.16 -13.48 -6.31
C GLY A 55 6.14 -14.24 -5.42
N ASP A 56 6.04 -14.06 -4.10
CA ASP A 56 6.88 -14.79 -3.13
C ASP A 56 6.48 -16.27 -3.03
N HIS A 57 5.20 -16.61 -3.12
CA HIS A 57 4.73 -18.00 -3.13
C HIS A 57 5.22 -18.76 -4.37
N HIS A 58 5.09 -18.16 -5.55
CA HIS A 58 5.57 -18.79 -6.80
C HIS A 58 7.09 -19.02 -6.78
N ARG A 59 7.86 -18.12 -6.18
CA ARG A 59 9.31 -18.30 -6.01
C ARG A 59 9.62 -19.46 -5.04
N ALA A 60 8.84 -19.62 -3.99
CA ALA A 60 9.02 -20.73 -3.05
C ALA A 60 8.78 -22.08 -3.76
N ASP A 61 7.70 -22.20 -4.52
CA ASP A 61 7.39 -23.41 -5.30
C ASP A 61 8.49 -23.76 -6.30
N VAL A 62 9.01 -22.77 -7.05
CA VAL A 62 10.10 -23.01 -8.01
C VAL A 62 11.39 -23.45 -7.31
N ARG A 63 11.67 -22.92 -6.11
CA ARG A 63 12.85 -23.30 -5.32
C ARG A 63 12.73 -24.73 -4.78
N ASP A 64 11.57 -25.13 -4.28
CA ASP A 64 11.31 -26.50 -3.79
C ASP A 64 11.38 -27.53 -4.93
N VAL A 65 11.02 -27.15 -6.16
CA VAL A 65 11.19 -28.02 -7.35
C VAL A 65 12.67 -28.16 -7.76
N LEU A 66 13.50 -27.12 -7.61
CA LEU A 66 14.91 -27.17 -8.01
C LEU A 66 15.84 -27.79 -6.96
N HIS A 67 15.45 -27.83 -5.69
CA HIS A 67 16.23 -28.41 -4.59
C HIS A 67 15.32 -29.23 -3.65
N PRO A 68 15.02 -30.49 -3.99
CA PRO A 68 14.30 -31.41 -3.09
C PRO A 68 15.13 -31.87 -1.89
#